data_AF-A0A178Z6L9-F1
#
_entry.id   AF-A0A178Z6L9-F1
#
_cell.length_a   1.000
_cell.length_b   1.000
_cell.length_c   1.000
_cell.angle_alpha   90.00
_cell.angle_beta   90.00
_cell.angle_gamma   90.00
#
_symmetry.space_group_name_H-M   'P 1'
#
loop_
_entity.id
_entity.type
_entity.pdbx_description
1 polymer ?
#
loop_
_entity_poly.entity_id
_entity_poly.type
_entity_poly.pdbx_seq_one_letter_code
_entity_poly.pdbx_strand_id
1 'polypeptide(L)'
;MALVLFSRTQRHPMAAAEACEQYDKLLRHAHLTLSSLVETNIDAALLTVFLMGRYEDSAHGVGDFLSSSLFSSYLHHDGATAILQIWKHRDPGEKQPATSTIKYSRRGIIRSALLRFLAVPAWLEDGRFFGECGRDLEYDRIVVQIANLRNQLRVFQYHNLQLETIGPGLFQTAQKLQNEAERLDNALLNWASQVPTSWYPCRHLIPTTLSGSTRDFFSPEVYNYPSTVSAALWLNYSATKLLLNQAWLKILEIVQSWSDDSACSQQVEQCRSRIVATASDVSSGVPFVLGRFHATNVGENQTVITLSTDAEINPYLASLTAWPLSIASCIGSLDVEHKQWFGAQLAFIGKILGSGILEHVGTDELLEL
;
A
#
# COMPACT_ATOMS: atom_id res chain seq x y z
N MET A 1 22.47 -3.40 2.80
CA MET A 1 21.48 -2.81 1.86
C MET A 1 22.09 -2.44 0.51
N ALA A 2 23.01 -1.46 0.44
CA ALA A 2 23.53 -0.98 -0.85
C ALA A 2 24.12 -2.11 -1.73
N LEU A 3 24.89 -3.02 -1.14
CA LEU A 3 25.51 -4.14 -1.86
C LEU A 3 24.48 -5.11 -2.48
N VAL A 4 23.40 -5.47 -1.75
CA VAL A 4 22.37 -6.36 -2.30
C VAL A 4 21.62 -5.70 -3.45
N LEU A 5 21.27 -4.41 -3.32
CA LEU A 5 20.62 -3.63 -4.37
C LEU A 5 21.50 -3.50 -5.62
N PHE A 6 22.78 -3.19 -5.43
CA PHE A 6 23.75 -3.12 -6.52
C PHE A 6 23.91 -4.48 -7.19
N SER A 7 24.06 -5.55 -6.40
CA SER A 7 24.19 -6.91 -6.93
C SER A 7 23.00 -7.31 -7.80
N ARG A 8 21.79 -6.90 -7.42
CA ARG A 8 20.56 -7.22 -8.15
C ARG A 8 20.39 -6.36 -9.40
N THR A 9 20.47 -5.04 -9.24
CA THR A 9 20.23 -4.09 -10.34
C THR A 9 21.34 -4.13 -11.40
N GLN A 10 22.58 -4.41 -10.99
CA GLN A 10 23.75 -4.48 -11.88
C GLN A 10 24.19 -5.92 -12.19
N ARG A 11 23.48 -6.94 -11.68
CA ARG A 11 23.81 -8.36 -11.86
C ARG A 11 25.26 -8.69 -11.45
N HIS A 12 25.68 -8.22 -10.29
CA HIS A 12 27.05 -8.32 -9.79
C HIS A 12 27.16 -9.35 -8.64
N PRO A 13 27.47 -10.63 -8.92
CA PRO A 13 27.39 -11.72 -7.93
C PRO A 13 28.37 -11.56 -6.76
N MET A 14 29.54 -10.98 -6.98
CA MET A 14 30.51 -10.73 -5.89
C MET A 14 29.96 -9.74 -4.84
N ALA A 15 29.13 -8.78 -5.26
CA ALA A 15 28.48 -7.86 -4.33
C ALA A 15 27.39 -8.57 -3.51
N ALA A 16 26.73 -9.59 -4.09
CA ALA A 16 25.77 -10.42 -3.35
C ALA A 16 26.46 -11.25 -2.27
N ALA A 17 27.62 -11.85 -2.59
CA ALA A 17 28.41 -12.61 -1.62
C ALA A 17 28.86 -11.74 -0.44
N GLU A 18 29.37 -10.53 -0.71
CA GLU A 18 29.74 -9.58 0.35
C GLU A 18 28.51 -9.10 1.14
N ALA A 19 27.39 -8.84 0.47
CA ALA A 19 26.15 -8.45 1.14
C ALA A 19 25.67 -9.53 2.12
N CYS A 20 25.77 -10.81 1.74
CA CYS A 20 25.43 -11.96 2.57
C CYS A 20 26.34 -12.04 3.81
N GLU A 21 27.66 -11.92 3.64
CA GLU A 21 28.60 -11.93 4.76
C GLU A 21 28.33 -10.80 5.76
N GLN A 22 28.03 -9.60 5.25
CA GLN A 22 27.67 -8.46 6.10
C GLN A 22 26.31 -8.66 6.78
N TYR A 23 25.35 -9.30 6.12
CA TYR A 23 24.05 -9.63 6.70
C TYR A 23 24.18 -10.63 7.86
N ASP A 24 25.01 -11.66 7.70
CA ASP A 24 25.28 -12.63 8.78
C ASP A 24 25.93 -11.99 10.00
N LYS A 25 26.85 -11.03 9.80
CA LYS A 25 27.44 -10.24 10.89
C LYS A 25 26.39 -9.36 11.55
N LEU A 26 25.55 -8.70 10.75
CA LEU A 26 24.45 -7.86 11.25
C LEU A 26 23.46 -8.68 12.07
N LEU A 27 23.05 -9.87 11.63
CA LEU A 27 22.14 -10.76 12.35
C LEU A 27 22.66 -11.09 13.76
N ARG A 28 23.94 -11.46 13.86
CA ARG A 28 24.58 -11.75 15.15
C ARG A 28 24.61 -10.52 16.05
N HIS A 29 24.95 -9.36 15.49
CA HIS A 29 24.99 -8.11 16.25
C HIS A 29 23.59 -7.66 16.70
N ALA A 30 22.61 -7.68 15.79
CA ALA A 30 21.22 -7.34 16.06
C ALA A 30 20.63 -8.25 17.13
N HIS A 31 20.92 -9.55 17.10
CA HIS A 31 20.47 -10.48 18.14
C HIS A 31 20.95 -10.06 19.53
N LEU A 32 22.22 -9.71 19.69
CA LEU A 32 22.78 -9.27 20.98
C LEU A 32 22.22 -7.90 21.41
N THR A 33 22.15 -6.95 20.48
CA THR A 33 21.76 -5.57 20.76
C THR A 33 20.27 -5.43 21.02
N LEU A 34 19.41 -6.17 20.29
CA LEU A 34 17.95 -6.15 20.51
C LEU A 34 17.56 -6.83 21.82
N SER A 35 18.30 -7.85 22.27
CA SER A 35 18.09 -8.44 23.61
C SER A 35 18.43 -7.50 24.76
N SER A 36 19.23 -6.46 24.50
CA SER A 36 19.67 -5.45 25.47
C SER A 36 19.20 -4.05 25.09
N LEU A 37 18.04 -3.95 24.40
CA LEU A 37 17.55 -2.70 23.83
C LEU A 37 17.40 -1.60 24.90
N VAL A 38 18.32 -0.64 24.88
CA VAL A 38 18.33 0.54 25.76
C VAL A 38 17.75 1.77 25.08
N GLU A 39 17.53 2.81 25.88
CA GLU A 39 16.64 3.91 25.53
C GLU A 39 17.02 4.74 24.33
N THR A 40 18.32 4.96 24.16
CA THR A 40 18.91 5.80 23.12
C THR A 40 18.95 5.12 21.75
N ASN A 41 18.60 3.84 21.67
CA ASN A 41 18.82 3.03 20.47
C ASN A 41 17.53 2.65 19.71
N ILE A 42 16.37 3.23 20.08
CA ILE A 42 15.07 2.88 19.46
C ILE A 42 15.04 3.15 17.96
N ASP A 43 15.45 4.35 17.54
CA ASP A 43 15.42 4.72 16.12
C ASP A 43 16.33 3.82 15.29
N ALA A 44 17.54 3.56 15.78
CA ALA A 44 18.48 2.66 15.11
C ALA A 44 17.99 1.21 15.10
N ALA A 45 17.34 0.73 16.17
CA ALA A 45 16.73 -0.59 16.20
C ALA A 45 15.58 -0.71 15.18
N LEU A 46 14.69 0.29 15.11
CA LEU A 46 13.61 0.33 14.12
C LEU A 46 14.17 0.34 12.70
N LEU A 47 15.11 1.25 12.40
CA LEU A 47 15.77 1.31 11.09
C LEU A 47 16.47 0.00 10.74
N THR A 48 17.16 -0.62 11.69
CA THR A 48 17.84 -1.90 11.50
C THR A 48 16.84 -2.98 11.08
N VAL A 49 15.75 -3.14 11.83
CA VAL A 49 14.71 -4.14 11.52
C VAL A 49 14.07 -3.91 10.14
N PHE A 50 13.73 -2.66 9.79
CA PHE A 50 13.21 -2.38 8.44
C PHE A 50 14.24 -2.63 7.34
N LEU A 51 15.51 -2.27 7.56
CA LEU A 51 16.57 -2.51 6.58
C LEU A 51 16.91 -4.00 6.44
N MET A 52 16.78 -4.79 7.51
CA MET A 52 16.92 -6.24 7.44
C MET A 52 15.81 -6.85 6.59
N GLY A 53 14.54 -6.50 6.85
CA GLY A 53 13.43 -6.98 6.03
C GLY A 53 13.56 -6.58 4.55
N ARG A 54 13.98 -5.34 4.27
CA ARG A 54 14.25 -4.88 2.90
C ARG A 54 15.41 -5.63 2.24
N TYR A 55 16.41 -6.05 3.01
CA TYR A 55 17.53 -6.84 2.50
C TYR A 55 17.02 -8.21 2.08
N GLU A 56 16.23 -8.86 2.93
CA GLU A 56 15.64 -10.16 2.65
C GLU A 56 14.71 -10.10 1.43
N ASP A 57 13.85 -9.08 1.35
CA ASP A 57 13.00 -8.83 0.18
C ASP A 57 13.82 -8.67 -1.12
N SER A 58 15.03 -8.09 -1.03
CA SER A 58 15.93 -7.86 -2.17
C SER A 58 16.74 -9.11 -2.54
N ALA A 59 17.11 -9.91 -1.53
CA ALA A 59 17.86 -11.15 -1.68
C ALA A 59 17.00 -12.30 -2.22
N HIS A 60 15.67 -12.20 -2.13
CA HIS A 60 14.73 -13.19 -2.70
C HIS A 60 15.03 -13.48 -4.19
N GLY A 61 15.35 -14.73 -4.50
CA GLY A 61 15.62 -15.21 -5.85
C GLY A 61 14.42 -15.92 -6.50
N VAL A 62 14.53 -16.18 -7.81
CA VAL A 62 13.53 -16.89 -8.64
C VAL A 62 13.18 -18.30 -8.10
N GLY A 63 14.07 -18.91 -7.30
CA GLY A 63 13.91 -20.27 -6.77
C GLY A 63 13.31 -20.41 -5.38
N ASP A 64 13.16 -19.31 -4.62
CA ASP A 64 12.75 -19.34 -3.21
C ASP A 64 11.23 -19.20 -3.00
N PHE A 65 10.47 -19.01 -4.09
CA PHE A 65 9.00 -18.84 -4.12
C PHE A 65 8.21 -20.04 -3.60
N LEU A 66 8.82 -21.22 -3.54
CA LEU A 66 8.19 -22.46 -3.05
C LEU A 66 8.27 -22.63 -1.53
N SER A 67 9.00 -21.75 -0.82
CA SER A 67 9.01 -21.72 0.64
C SER A 67 7.86 -20.84 1.14
N SER A 68 7.16 -21.24 2.20
CA SER A 68 6.01 -20.54 2.78
C SER A 68 6.33 -19.16 3.40
N SER A 69 7.48 -18.56 3.07
CA SER A 69 8.00 -17.31 3.66
C SER A 69 7.93 -16.10 2.71
N LEU A 70 6.97 -16.11 1.76
CA LEU A 70 6.77 -15.08 0.72
C LEU A 70 6.85 -13.61 1.18
N PHE A 71 6.73 -13.33 2.48
CA PHE A 71 6.94 -12.01 3.07
C PHE A 71 7.69 -12.08 4.41
N SER A 72 8.96 -12.47 4.36
CA SER A 72 9.90 -12.35 5.51
C SER A 72 9.85 -10.97 6.19
N SER A 73 9.64 -9.90 5.42
CA SER A 73 9.41 -8.53 5.89
C SER A 73 8.25 -8.37 6.89
N TYR A 74 7.25 -9.25 6.90
CA TYR A 74 6.17 -9.21 7.90
C TYR A 74 6.65 -9.56 9.30
N LEU A 75 7.60 -10.48 9.46
CA LEU A 75 8.19 -10.79 10.76
C LEU A 75 8.99 -9.59 11.30
N HIS A 76 9.64 -8.84 10.41
CA HIS A 76 10.30 -7.59 10.77
C HIS A 76 9.29 -6.52 11.19
N HIS A 77 8.12 -6.45 10.57
CA HIS A 77 7.06 -5.54 11.03
C HIS A 77 6.52 -5.93 12.42
N ASP A 78 6.44 -7.23 12.73
CA ASP A 78 6.06 -7.72 14.06
C ASP A 78 7.13 -7.34 15.11
N GLY A 79 8.42 -7.51 14.76
CA GLY A 79 9.54 -7.05 15.59
C GLY A 79 9.54 -5.53 15.81
N ALA A 80 9.29 -4.75 14.75
CA ALA A 80 9.16 -3.29 14.84
C ALA A 80 7.97 -2.88 15.72
N THR A 81 6.88 -3.65 15.70
CA THR A 81 5.72 -3.44 16.58
C THR A 81 6.11 -3.60 18.05
N ALA A 82 6.88 -4.64 18.39
CA ALA A 82 7.38 -4.85 19.75
C ALA A 82 8.33 -3.73 20.20
N ILE A 83 9.28 -3.32 19.35
CA ILE A 83 10.19 -2.19 19.64
C ILE A 83 9.41 -0.90 19.89
N LEU A 84 8.41 -0.62 19.05
CA LEU A 84 7.58 0.57 19.16
C LEU A 84 6.70 0.54 20.42
N GLN A 85 6.26 -0.65 20.84
CA GLN A 85 5.53 -0.84 22.09
C GLN A 85 6.41 -0.51 23.31
N ILE A 86 7.67 -0.93 23.31
CA ILE A 86 8.65 -0.59 24.35
C ILE A 86 8.80 0.93 24.45
N TRP A 87 9.00 1.62 23.30
CA TRP A 87 9.07 3.08 23.27
C TRP A 87 7.80 3.76 23.80
N LYS A 88 6.61 3.20 23.51
CA LYS A 88 5.33 3.78 23.91
C LYS A 88 5.10 3.73 25.42
N HIS A 89 5.52 2.65 26.08
CA HIS A 89 5.26 2.36 27.50
C HIS A 89 6.33 2.88 28.45
N ARG A 90 7.30 3.66 27.97
CA ARG A 90 8.26 4.35 28.83
C ARG A 90 7.61 5.36 29.76
N ASP A 91 8.31 5.59 30.87
CA ASP A 91 7.92 6.60 31.84
C ASP A 91 7.89 7.99 31.17
N PRO A 92 6.83 8.78 31.37
CA PRO A 92 6.67 10.07 30.73
C PRO A 92 7.82 11.07 30.99
N GLY A 93 8.54 10.92 32.11
CA GLY A 93 9.67 11.77 32.48
C GLY A 93 10.96 11.49 31.69
N GLU A 94 11.09 10.30 31.09
CA GLU A 94 12.28 9.84 30.35
C GLU A 94 12.01 9.73 28.84
N LYS A 95 10.74 9.88 28.44
CA LYS A 95 10.33 9.70 27.05
C LYS A 95 10.80 10.84 26.15
N GLN A 96 11.70 10.50 25.22
CA GLN A 96 12.09 11.43 24.16
C GLN A 96 10.93 11.73 23.21
N PRO A 97 10.90 12.94 22.60
CA PRO A 97 9.92 13.29 21.57
C PRO A 97 9.92 12.28 20.41
N ALA A 98 8.74 12.05 19.84
CA ALA A 98 8.61 11.14 18.70
C ALA A 98 9.34 11.67 17.47
N THR A 99 10.30 10.89 16.98
CA THR A 99 11.09 11.20 15.78
C THR A 99 10.33 10.86 14.50
N SER A 100 10.88 11.24 13.35
CA SER A 100 10.35 10.80 12.04
C SER A 100 10.39 9.28 11.89
N THR A 101 11.37 8.60 12.50
CA THR A 101 11.49 7.13 12.50
C THR A 101 10.32 6.49 13.22
N ILE A 102 9.92 7.03 14.37
CA ILE A 102 8.75 6.56 15.13
C ILE A 102 7.47 6.65 14.28
N LYS A 103 7.23 7.81 13.65
CA LYS A 103 6.06 8.04 12.78
C LYS A 103 6.07 7.12 11.56
N TYR A 104 7.23 7.00 10.91
CA TYR A 104 7.42 6.11 9.77
C TYR A 104 7.12 4.64 10.13
N SER A 105 7.65 4.19 11.27
CA SER A 105 7.48 2.82 11.77
C SER A 105 6.03 2.50 12.04
N ARG A 106 5.33 3.39 12.75
CA ARG A 106 3.90 3.27 13.03
C ARG A 106 3.09 3.13 11.74
N ARG A 107 3.29 4.03 10.78
CA ARG A 107 2.58 4.00 9.49
C ARG A 107 2.91 2.75 8.67
N GLY A 108 4.16 2.28 8.74
CA GLY A 108 4.58 1.01 8.16
C GLY A 108 3.83 -0.19 8.75
N ILE A 109 3.71 -0.25 10.09
CA ILE A 109 2.96 -1.29 10.80
C ILE A 109 1.47 -1.24 10.43
N ILE A 110 0.85 -0.06 10.37
CA ILE A 110 -0.55 0.11 9.96
C ILE A 110 -0.76 -0.41 8.53
N ARG A 111 0.12 -0.05 7.59
CA ARG A 111 0.06 -0.58 6.21
C ARG A 111 0.26 -2.09 6.16
N SER A 112 1.12 -2.64 7.03
CA SER A 112 1.27 -4.10 7.14
C SER A 112 0.00 -4.77 7.66
N ALA A 113 -0.66 -4.18 8.66
CA ALA A 113 -1.92 -4.69 9.21
C ALA A 113 -3.04 -4.68 8.16
N LEU A 114 -3.15 -3.61 7.36
CA LEU A 114 -4.07 -3.52 6.22
C LEU A 114 -3.91 -4.69 5.24
N LEU A 115 -2.67 -4.96 4.83
CA LEU A 115 -2.33 -6.02 3.86
C LEU A 115 -2.52 -7.42 4.43
N ARG A 116 -2.28 -7.60 5.73
CA ARG A 116 -2.37 -8.91 6.41
C ARG A 116 -3.75 -9.21 7.01
N PHE A 117 -4.71 -8.29 6.85
CA PHE A 117 -6.02 -8.32 7.53
C PHE A 117 -5.89 -8.49 9.04
N LEU A 118 -4.93 -7.79 9.66
CA LEU A 118 -4.76 -7.77 11.10
C LEU A 118 -5.43 -6.52 11.68
N ALA A 119 -5.95 -6.64 12.90
CA ALA A 119 -6.38 -5.47 13.65
C ALA A 119 -5.15 -4.64 14.05
N VAL A 120 -5.30 -3.32 14.06
CA VAL A 120 -4.30 -2.42 14.63
C VAL A 120 -4.41 -2.52 16.16
N PRO A 121 -3.31 -2.76 16.89
CA PRO A 121 -3.36 -2.81 18.35
C PRO A 121 -3.89 -1.50 18.94
N ALA A 122 -4.73 -1.56 19.97
CA ALA A 122 -5.39 -0.38 20.56
C ALA A 122 -4.40 0.72 20.99
N TRP A 123 -3.25 0.35 21.54
CA TRP A 123 -2.19 1.29 21.93
C TRP A 123 -1.53 2.00 20.73
N LEU A 124 -1.69 1.45 19.53
CA LEU A 124 -1.21 1.92 18.24
C LEU A 124 -2.36 2.51 17.39
N GLU A 125 -3.53 2.82 17.93
CA GLU A 125 -4.59 3.44 17.11
C GLU A 125 -4.40 4.95 16.97
N ASP A 126 -4.09 5.66 18.06
CA ASP A 126 -4.03 7.12 18.05
C ASP A 126 -2.62 7.67 17.79
N GLY A 127 -2.44 8.24 16.60
CA GLY A 127 -1.20 8.85 16.13
C GLY A 127 -0.68 10.02 16.95
N ARG A 128 -1.54 10.69 17.73
CA ARG A 128 -1.12 11.80 18.60
C ARG A 128 -0.04 11.38 19.60
N PHE A 129 -0.13 10.14 20.09
CA PHE A 129 0.88 9.60 21.00
C PHE A 129 2.24 9.33 20.35
N PHE A 130 2.31 9.43 19.03
CA PHE A 130 3.48 9.26 18.18
C PHE A 130 3.90 10.60 17.52
N GLY A 131 3.36 11.72 18.00
CA GLY A 131 3.70 13.06 17.50
C GLY A 131 3.15 13.35 16.10
N GLU A 132 2.16 12.60 15.64
CA GLU A 132 1.43 12.87 14.40
C GLU A 132 0.36 13.95 14.66
N CYS A 133 0.16 14.84 13.68
CA CYS A 133 -0.76 15.97 13.81
C CYS A 133 -1.29 16.41 12.43
N GLY A 134 -2.29 17.30 12.44
CA GLY A 134 -2.85 17.87 11.23
C GLY A 134 -3.59 16.84 10.35
N ARG A 135 -3.62 17.09 9.05
CA ARG A 135 -4.40 16.31 8.08
C ARG A 135 -3.88 14.89 7.89
N ASP A 136 -2.58 14.68 8.05
CA ASP A 136 -1.98 13.35 7.96
C ASP A 136 -2.50 12.45 9.09
N LEU A 137 -2.64 12.99 10.31
CA LEU A 137 -3.22 12.26 11.44
C LEU A 137 -4.69 11.89 11.20
N GLU A 138 -5.47 12.77 10.58
CA GLU A 138 -6.86 12.49 10.23
C GLU A 138 -6.96 11.37 9.19
N TYR A 139 -6.11 11.41 8.17
CA TYR A 139 -6.00 10.35 7.18
C TYR A 139 -5.57 9.02 7.82
N ASP A 140 -4.52 9.04 8.64
CA ASP A 140 -3.99 7.86 9.34
C ASP A 140 -5.06 7.20 10.22
N ARG A 141 -5.94 7.99 10.87
CA ARG A 141 -7.09 7.45 11.63
C ARG A 141 -8.08 6.70 10.73
N ILE A 142 -8.40 7.23 9.56
CA ILE A 142 -9.29 6.56 8.60
C ILE A 142 -8.66 5.24 8.15
N VAL A 143 -7.36 5.26 7.84
CA VAL A 143 -6.60 4.06 7.43
C VAL A 143 -6.59 2.99 8.54
N VAL A 144 -6.40 3.37 9.81
CA VAL A 144 -6.50 2.45 10.95
C VAL A 144 -7.90 1.82 11.04
N GLN A 145 -8.95 2.62 10.90
CA GLN A 145 -10.31 2.10 10.93
C GLN A 145 -10.61 1.15 9.75
N ILE A 146 -10.08 1.41 8.57
CA ILE A 146 -10.17 0.50 7.42
C ILE A 146 -9.45 -0.82 7.69
N ALA A 147 -8.28 -0.80 8.32
CA ALA A 147 -7.57 -2.03 8.72
C ALA A 147 -8.41 -2.87 9.69
N ASN A 148 -9.01 -2.21 10.69
CA ASN A 148 -9.88 -2.86 11.67
C ASN A 148 -11.17 -3.41 11.01
N LEU A 149 -11.79 -2.67 10.08
CA LEU A 149 -12.95 -3.15 9.30
C LEU A 149 -12.59 -4.42 8.51
N ARG A 150 -11.46 -4.41 7.79
CA ARG A 150 -10.99 -5.57 7.01
C ARG A 150 -10.69 -6.78 7.89
N ASN A 151 -10.10 -6.57 9.06
CA ASN A 151 -9.89 -7.64 10.04
C ASN A 151 -11.21 -8.22 10.52
N GLN A 152 -12.16 -7.37 10.93
CA GLN A 152 -13.49 -7.81 11.39
C GLN A 152 -14.24 -8.57 10.29
N LEU A 153 -14.17 -8.11 9.04
CA LEU A 153 -14.74 -8.82 7.89
C LEU A 153 -14.11 -10.20 7.71
N ARG A 154 -12.78 -10.32 7.79
CA ARG A 154 -12.10 -11.62 7.68
C ARG A 154 -12.50 -12.58 8.80
N VAL A 155 -12.54 -12.08 10.04
CA VAL A 155 -13.02 -12.85 11.20
C VAL A 155 -14.45 -13.31 10.97
N PHE A 156 -15.32 -12.41 10.52
CA PHE A 156 -16.72 -12.70 10.23
C PHE A 156 -16.89 -13.76 9.14
N GLN A 157 -16.15 -13.67 8.03
CA GLN A 157 -16.15 -14.67 6.95
C GLN A 157 -15.71 -16.04 7.44
N TYR A 158 -14.65 -16.10 8.27
CA TYR A 158 -14.17 -17.36 8.84
C TYR A 158 -15.23 -18.03 9.72
N HIS A 159 -15.93 -17.27 10.57
CA HIS A 159 -17.00 -17.81 11.42
C HIS A 159 -18.24 -18.21 10.60
N ASN A 160 -18.57 -17.46 9.55
CA ASN A 160 -19.70 -17.78 8.67
C ASN A 160 -19.47 -19.11 7.92
N LEU A 161 -18.26 -19.36 7.43
CA LEU A 161 -17.90 -20.63 6.78
C LEU A 161 -18.04 -21.86 7.70
N GLN A 162 -17.98 -21.68 9.02
CA GLN A 162 -18.12 -22.76 10.01
C GLN A 162 -19.57 -23.03 10.43
N LEU A 163 -20.52 -22.15 10.05
CA LEU A 163 -21.92 -22.27 10.46
C LEU A 163 -22.77 -22.77 9.29
N GLU A 164 -23.43 -23.92 9.48
CA GLU A 164 -24.36 -24.49 8.49
C GLU A 164 -25.69 -23.72 8.39
N THR A 165 -25.98 -22.82 9.34
CA THR A 165 -27.25 -22.08 9.39
C THR A 165 -27.05 -20.60 9.71
N ILE A 166 -27.67 -19.74 8.90
CA ILE A 166 -27.58 -18.29 9.05
C ILE A 166 -28.45 -17.85 10.23
N GLY A 167 -27.81 -17.41 11.32
CA GLY A 167 -28.50 -16.86 12.49
C GLY A 167 -28.76 -15.35 12.38
N PRO A 168 -29.80 -14.80 13.05
CA PRO A 168 -30.10 -13.36 13.10
C PRO A 168 -28.92 -12.48 13.54
N GLY A 169 -28.03 -13.02 14.39
CA GLY A 169 -26.82 -12.31 14.85
C GLY A 169 -25.76 -12.08 13.75
N LEU A 170 -25.69 -12.96 12.73
CA LEU A 170 -24.78 -12.78 11.60
C LEU A 170 -25.25 -11.63 10.71
N PHE A 171 -26.55 -11.57 10.43
CA PHE A 171 -27.16 -10.48 9.68
C PHE A 171 -26.91 -9.12 10.35
N GLN A 172 -27.16 -9.02 11.67
CA GLN A 172 -26.90 -7.79 12.42
C GLN A 172 -25.42 -7.39 12.40
N THR A 173 -24.50 -8.37 12.40
CA THR A 173 -23.06 -8.10 12.30
C THR A 173 -22.69 -7.56 10.93
N ALA A 174 -23.21 -8.14 9.84
CA ALA A 174 -22.97 -7.60 8.49
C ALA A 174 -23.52 -6.18 8.33
N GLN A 175 -24.71 -5.88 8.87
CA GLN A 175 -25.25 -4.52 8.87
C GLN A 175 -24.35 -3.53 9.62
N LYS A 176 -23.77 -3.93 10.75
CA LYS A 176 -22.78 -3.09 11.46
C LYS A 176 -21.55 -2.83 10.61
N LEU A 177 -21.02 -3.85 9.93
CA LEU A 177 -19.88 -3.70 9.03
C LEU A 177 -20.22 -2.80 7.83
N GLN A 178 -21.44 -2.91 7.29
CA GLN A 178 -21.93 -2.07 6.19
C GLN A 178 -21.99 -0.60 6.61
N ASN A 179 -22.60 -0.30 7.78
CA ASN A 179 -22.68 1.06 8.32
C ASN A 179 -21.28 1.65 8.58
N GLU A 180 -20.35 0.82 9.06
CA GLU A 180 -18.97 1.23 9.29
C GLU A 180 -18.24 1.54 7.96
N ALA A 181 -18.43 0.71 6.93
CA ALA A 181 -17.86 0.95 5.60
C ALA A 181 -18.39 2.26 4.99
N GLU A 182 -19.70 2.51 5.09
CA GLU A 182 -20.33 3.75 4.62
C GLU A 182 -19.81 4.99 5.39
N ARG A 183 -19.69 4.88 6.72
CA ARG A 183 -19.11 5.95 7.55
C ARG A 183 -17.67 6.26 7.13
N LEU A 184 -16.88 5.24 6.82
CA LEU A 184 -15.49 5.39 6.39
C LEU A 184 -15.37 6.00 4.99
N ASP A 185 -16.25 5.64 4.06
CA ASP A 185 -16.28 6.24 2.72
C ASP A 185 -16.58 7.75 2.81
N ASN A 186 -17.58 8.11 3.61
CA ASN A 186 -17.90 9.51 3.90
C ASN A 186 -16.74 10.24 4.58
N ALA A 187 -16.07 9.62 5.56
CA ALA A 187 -14.91 10.21 6.21
C ALA A 187 -13.75 10.45 5.23
N LEU A 188 -13.51 9.50 4.33
CA LEU A 188 -12.46 9.59 3.31
C LEU A 188 -12.77 10.69 2.28
N LEU A 189 -14.03 10.80 1.84
CA LEU A 189 -14.50 11.89 0.97
C LEU A 189 -14.39 13.26 1.65
N ASN A 190 -14.79 13.36 2.92
CA ASN A 190 -14.69 14.59 3.72
C ASN A 190 -13.24 15.02 3.97
N TRP A 191 -12.33 14.07 4.10
CA TRP A 191 -10.90 14.37 4.17
C TRP A 191 -10.39 14.90 2.81
N ALA A 192 -10.76 14.25 1.72
CA ALA A 192 -10.34 14.66 0.37
C ALA A 192 -10.85 16.04 -0.03
N SER A 193 -12.08 16.40 0.36
CA SER A 193 -12.67 17.72 0.04
C SER A 193 -11.95 18.90 0.71
N GLN A 194 -11.13 18.64 1.73
CA GLN A 194 -10.34 19.66 2.40
C GLN A 194 -8.98 19.90 1.70
N VAL A 195 -8.58 19.02 0.79
CA VAL A 195 -7.34 19.19 0.00
C VAL A 195 -7.50 20.42 -0.91
N PRO A 196 -6.50 21.31 -0.98
CA PRO A 196 -6.59 22.50 -1.84
C PRO A 196 -6.88 22.11 -3.29
N THR A 197 -7.76 22.84 -3.97
CA THR A 197 -8.09 22.60 -5.39
C THR A 197 -6.86 22.68 -6.29
N SER A 198 -5.86 23.49 -5.92
CA SER A 198 -4.58 23.58 -6.61
C SER A 198 -3.75 22.30 -6.57
N TRP A 199 -4.14 21.28 -5.77
CA TRP A 199 -3.48 19.97 -5.69
C TRP A 199 -4.20 18.90 -6.49
N TYR A 200 -5.35 19.20 -7.09
CA TYR A 200 -6.12 18.23 -7.87
C TYR A 200 -5.44 17.94 -9.22
N PRO A 201 -5.58 16.71 -9.74
CA PRO A 201 -5.06 16.38 -11.06
C PRO A 201 -5.79 17.12 -12.18
N CYS A 202 -5.05 17.50 -13.19
CA CYS A 202 -5.58 17.86 -14.50
C CYS A 202 -5.60 16.62 -15.40
N ARG A 203 -6.71 16.41 -16.12
CA ARG A 203 -6.89 15.25 -17.00
C ARG A 203 -6.45 15.60 -18.41
N HIS A 204 -5.72 14.69 -19.04
CA HIS A 204 -5.27 14.82 -20.41
C HIS A 204 -5.51 13.52 -21.18
N LEU A 205 -5.79 13.63 -22.47
CA LEU A 205 -5.88 12.49 -23.39
C LEU A 205 -4.62 12.42 -24.23
N ILE A 206 -3.92 11.29 -24.17
CA ILE A 206 -2.78 11.00 -25.03
C ILE A 206 -3.31 10.70 -26.44
N PRO A 207 -2.89 11.46 -27.47
CA PRO A 207 -3.24 11.18 -28.85
C PRO A 207 -2.85 9.75 -29.24
N THR A 208 -3.73 9.05 -29.95
CA THR A 208 -3.51 7.67 -30.40
C THR A 208 -2.25 7.52 -31.27
N THR A 209 -1.83 8.59 -31.94
CA THR A 209 -0.59 8.65 -32.74
C THR A 209 0.69 8.60 -31.90
N LEU A 210 0.62 8.95 -30.62
CA LEU A 210 1.74 8.93 -29.67
C LEU A 210 1.73 7.65 -28.80
N SER A 211 0.62 6.91 -28.75
CA SER A 211 0.46 5.71 -27.93
C SER A 211 1.19 4.50 -28.54
N GLY A 212 2.52 4.57 -28.60
CA GLY A 212 3.38 3.49 -29.12
C GLY A 212 3.68 2.39 -28.10
N SER A 213 3.47 2.64 -26.80
CA SER A 213 3.78 1.70 -25.71
C SER A 213 2.57 1.52 -24.79
N THR A 214 1.89 0.38 -24.91
CA THR A 214 0.85 -0.07 -23.96
C THR A 214 1.42 -0.47 -22.60
N ARG A 215 2.76 -0.53 -22.47
CA ARG A 215 3.42 -0.89 -21.21
C ARG A 215 3.20 0.20 -20.17
N ASP A 216 3.50 1.45 -20.50
CA ASP A 216 3.57 2.54 -19.51
C ASP A 216 2.20 3.17 -19.23
N PHE A 217 1.18 2.89 -20.04
CA PHE A 217 -0.15 3.48 -19.95
C PHE A 217 -1.23 2.40 -20.06
N PHE A 218 -2.13 2.33 -19.07
CA PHE A 218 -3.28 1.44 -19.15
C PHE A 218 -4.36 1.98 -20.10
N SER A 219 -4.60 3.30 -20.04
CA SER A 219 -5.61 4.00 -20.82
C SER A 219 -5.01 5.28 -21.45
N PRO A 220 -5.64 5.86 -22.49
CA PRO A 220 -5.19 7.13 -23.06
C PRO A 220 -5.43 8.32 -22.12
N GLU A 221 -6.30 8.19 -21.11
CA GLU A 221 -6.48 9.22 -20.09
C GLU A 221 -5.34 9.14 -19.07
N VAL A 222 -4.69 10.28 -18.82
CA VAL A 222 -3.60 10.43 -17.85
C VAL A 222 -3.79 11.66 -16.98
N TYR A 223 -3.31 11.58 -15.74
CA TYR A 223 -3.45 12.63 -14.74
C TYR A 223 -2.14 13.37 -14.55
N ASN A 224 -2.14 14.65 -14.87
CA ASN A 224 -1.03 15.56 -14.60
C ASN A 224 -1.25 16.23 -13.24
N TYR A 225 -0.23 16.23 -12.38
CA TYR A 225 -0.32 16.83 -11.06
C TYR A 225 0.60 18.05 -10.95
N PRO A 226 0.32 18.98 -10.03
CA PRO A 226 1.21 20.13 -9.78
C PRO A 226 2.56 19.73 -9.20
N SER A 227 2.63 18.59 -8.50
CA SER A 227 3.86 18.07 -7.91
C SER A 227 3.77 16.56 -7.71
N THR A 228 4.93 15.92 -7.54
CA THR A 228 5.03 14.49 -7.17
C THR A 228 4.45 14.21 -5.79
N VAL A 229 4.47 15.18 -4.87
CA VAL A 229 3.83 15.06 -3.55
C VAL A 229 2.32 15.00 -3.67
N SER A 230 1.71 15.87 -4.50
CA SER A 230 0.28 15.85 -4.79
C SER A 230 -0.12 14.53 -5.45
N ALA A 231 0.66 14.06 -6.42
CA ALA A 231 0.44 12.78 -7.08
C ALA A 231 0.50 11.60 -6.10
N ALA A 232 1.53 11.55 -5.25
CA ALA A 232 1.65 10.51 -4.21
C ALA A 232 0.46 10.53 -3.24
N LEU A 233 0.00 11.72 -2.83
CA LEU A 233 -1.18 11.87 -1.98
C LEU A 233 -2.43 11.23 -2.63
N TRP A 234 -2.71 11.59 -3.88
CA TRP A 234 -3.89 11.08 -4.59
C TRP A 234 -3.79 9.58 -4.91
N LEU A 235 -2.61 9.08 -5.27
CA LEU A 235 -2.40 7.64 -5.44
C LEU A 235 -2.61 6.87 -4.13
N ASN A 236 -2.13 7.39 -3.01
CA ASN A 236 -2.37 6.76 -1.71
C ASN A 236 -3.87 6.81 -1.34
N TYR A 237 -4.52 7.94 -1.58
CA TYR A 237 -5.98 8.08 -1.40
C TYR A 237 -6.75 7.06 -2.23
N SER A 238 -6.48 6.94 -3.53
CA SER A 238 -7.17 6.00 -4.42
C SER A 238 -6.91 4.55 -4.02
N ALA A 239 -5.69 4.20 -3.62
CA ALA A 239 -5.38 2.86 -3.11
C ALA A 239 -6.13 2.55 -1.79
N THR A 240 -6.18 3.49 -0.85
CA THR A 240 -7.00 3.33 0.36
C THR A 240 -8.48 3.16 0.03
N LYS A 241 -8.99 3.94 -0.92
CA LYS A 241 -10.38 3.85 -1.40
C LYS A 241 -10.66 2.51 -2.07
N LEU A 242 -9.72 1.96 -2.85
CA LEU A 242 -9.82 0.60 -3.42
C LEU A 242 -9.96 -0.45 -2.31
N LEU A 243 -9.13 -0.38 -1.27
CA LEU A 243 -9.20 -1.32 -0.14
C LEU A 243 -10.54 -1.27 0.60
N LEU A 244 -11.07 -0.06 0.80
CA LEU A 244 -12.37 0.15 1.44
C LEU A 244 -13.50 -0.38 0.56
N ASN A 245 -13.53 -0.01 -0.72
CA ASN A 245 -14.56 -0.47 -1.65
C ASN A 245 -14.53 -1.98 -1.82
N GLN A 246 -13.36 -2.61 -1.84
CA GLN A 246 -13.23 -4.07 -1.87
C GLN A 246 -13.82 -4.74 -0.62
N ALA A 247 -13.56 -4.17 0.57
CA ALA A 247 -14.17 -4.66 1.80
C ALA A 247 -15.70 -4.45 1.79
N TRP A 248 -16.15 -3.29 1.30
CA TRP A 248 -17.56 -2.96 1.20
C TRP A 248 -18.29 -3.90 0.22
N LEU A 249 -17.71 -4.18 -0.95
CA LEU A 249 -18.27 -5.12 -1.93
C LEU A 249 -18.48 -6.50 -1.29
N LYS A 250 -17.46 -7.03 -0.60
CA LYS A 250 -17.56 -8.31 0.11
C LYS A 250 -18.66 -8.31 1.19
N ILE A 251 -18.83 -7.19 1.91
CA ILE A 251 -19.92 -7.05 2.89
C ILE A 251 -21.29 -7.06 2.18
N LEU A 252 -21.43 -6.31 1.08
CA LEU A 252 -22.67 -6.23 0.31
C LEU A 252 -23.04 -7.59 -0.29
N GLU A 253 -22.09 -8.34 -0.83
CA GLU A 253 -22.32 -9.69 -1.38
C GLU A 253 -22.81 -10.66 -0.29
N ILE A 254 -22.28 -10.56 0.93
CA ILE A 254 -22.79 -11.33 2.07
C ILE A 254 -24.23 -10.92 2.41
N VAL A 255 -24.53 -9.61 2.50
CA VAL A 255 -25.89 -9.12 2.79
C VAL A 255 -26.88 -9.51 1.69
N GLN A 256 -26.47 -9.43 0.42
CA GLN A 256 -27.27 -9.81 -0.74
C GLN A 256 -27.65 -11.28 -0.70
N SER A 257 -26.75 -12.16 -0.26
CA SER A 257 -27.06 -13.60 -0.10
C SER A 257 -28.18 -13.87 0.91
N TRP A 258 -28.55 -12.87 1.72
CA TRP A 258 -29.58 -12.95 2.76
C TRP A 258 -30.85 -12.17 2.43
N SER A 259 -30.91 -11.50 1.28
CA SER A 259 -32.05 -10.66 0.90
C SER A 259 -32.23 -10.64 -0.62
N ASP A 260 -33.43 -10.99 -1.10
CA ASP A 260 -33.84 -10.86 -2.51
C ASP A 260 -34.15 -9.39 -2.91
N ASP A 261 -33.55 -8.42 -2.21
CA ASP A 261 -33.79 -7.01 -2.44
C ASP A 261 -33.05 -6.49 -3.69
N SER A 262 -33.84 -6.03 -4.66
CA SER A 262 -33.34 -5.36 -5.86
C SER A 262 -32.46 -4.15 -5.55
N ALA A 263 -32.68 -3.45 -4.43
CA ALA A 263 -31.85 -2.31 -4.02
C ALA A 263 -30.44 -2.76 -3.59
N CYS A 264 -30.32 -3.92 -2.94
CA CYS A 264 -29.01 -4.48 -2.55
C CYS A 264 -28.18 -4.84 -3.80
N SER A 265 -28.83 -5.43 -4.81
CA SER A 265 -28.18 -5.75 -6.09
C SER A 265 -27.66 -4.49 -6.81
N GLN A 266 -28.41 -3.39 -6.75
CA GLN A 266 -27.97 -2.10 -7.29
C GLN A 266 -26.76 -1.55 -6.53
N GLN A 267 -26.71 -1.68 -5.20
CA GLN A 267 -25.56 -1.25 -4.40
C GLN A 267 -24.29 -2.03 -4.74
N VAL A 268 -24.39 -3.34 -4.95
CA VAL A 268 -23.27 -4.19 -5.38
C VAL A 268 -22.69 -3.69 -6.71
N GLU A 269 -23.55 -3.44 -7.70
CA GLU A 269 -23.10 -2.98 -9.02
C GLU A 269 -22.49 -1.57 -8.99
N GLN A 270 -23.06 -0.67 -8.18
CA GLN A 270 -22.47 0.64 -7.93
C GLN A 270 -21.10 0.52 -7.26
N CYS A 271 -20.93 -0.40 -6.30
CA CYS A 271 -19.66 -0.64 -5.64
C CYS A 271 -18.60 -1.16 -6.62
N ARG A 272 -18.95 -2.12 -7.49
CA ARG A 272 -18.08 -2.61 -8.57
C ARG A 272 -17.66 -1.49 -9.52
N SER A 273 -18.60 -0.66 -9.96
CA SER A 273 -18.31 0.51 -10.80
C SER A 273 -17.36 1.48 -10.11
N ARG A 274 -17.51 1.72 -8.80
CA ARG A 274 -16.58 2.56 -8.01
C ARG A 274 -15.18 1.96 -7.93
N ILE A 275 -15.06 0.63 -7.78
CA ILE A 275 -13.75 -0.05 -7.77
C ILE A 275 -13.04 0.16 -9.10
N VAL A 276 -13.71 -0.09 -10.23
CA VAL A 276 -13.14 0.11 -11.57
C VAL A 276 -12.73 1.57 -11.78
N ALA A 277 -13.61 2.53 -11.47
CA ALA A 277 -13.28 3.95 -11.59
C ALA A 277 -12.07 4.36 -10.74
N THR A 278 -11.98 3.85 -9.50
CA THR A 278 -10.85 4.15 -8.62
C THR A 278 -9.56 3.47 -9.11
N ALA A 279 -9.64 2.30 -9.73
CA ALA A 279 -8.50 1.65 -10.37
C ALA A 279 -8.01 2.47 -11.58
N SER A 280 -8.92 3.00 -12.39
CA SER A 280 -8.58 3.94 -13.46
C SER A 280 -7.89 5.20 -12.94
N ASP A 281 -8.31 5.74 -11.79
CA ASP A 281 -7.62 6.88 -11.16
C ASP A 281 -6.16 6.53 -10.81
N VAL A 282 -5.91 5.33 -10.28
CA VAL A 282 -4.55 4.85 -9.97
C VAL A 282 -3.73 4.71 -11.25
N SER A 283 -4.26 4.01 -12.26
CA SER A 283 -3.53 3.74 -13.50
C SER A 283 -3.27 5.01 -14.33
N SER A 284 -4.15 6.01 -14.24
CA SER A 284 -3.98 7.32 -14.89
C SER A 284 -2.94 8.20 -14.20
N GLY A 285 -2.76 8.06 -12.88
CA GLY A 285 -1.80 8.86 -12.11
C GLY A 285 -0.38 8.30 -12.05
N VAL A 286 -0.22 6.98 -12.14
CA VAL A 286 1.10 6.30 -12.11
C VAL A 286 2.08 6.84 -13.16
N PRO A 287 1.69 7.04 -14.44
CA PRO A 287 2.61 7.54 -15.47
C PRO A 287 3.24 8.90 -15.15
N PHE A 288 2.51 9.79 -14.47
CA PHE A 288 3.05 11.09 -14.06
C PHE A 288 4.15 10.94 -13.01
N VAL A 289 3.91 10.11 -11.98
CA VAL A 289 4.90 9.88 -10.92
C VAL A 289 6.16 9.24 -11.49
N LEU A 290 6.02 8.35 -12.47
CA LEU A 290 7.14 7.70 -13.15
C LEU A 290 7.78 8.57 -14.24
N GLY A 291 7.33 9.82 -14.44
CA GLY A 291 7.90 10.72 -15.44
C GLY A 291 7.75 10.23 -16.87
N ARG A 292 6.68 9.46 -17.18
CA ARG A 292 6.45 8.88 -18.51
C ARG A 292 5.89 9.86 -19.52
N PHE A 293 5.37 10.99 -19.05
CA PHE A 293 4.93 12.08 -19.90
C PHE A 293 5.10 13.42 -19.19
N HIS A 294 5.12 14.48 -19.99
CA HIS A 294 5.08 15.86 -19.54
C HIS A 294 4.00 16.62 -20.29
N ALA A 295 3.20 17.38 -19.54
CA ALA A 295 2.20 18.29 -20.09
C ALA A 295 2.72 19.73 -20.00
N THR A 296 2.93 20.37 -21.16
CA THR A 296 3.38 21.76 -21.25
C THR A 296 2.31 22.63 -21.88
N ASN A 297 1.99 23.76 -21.25
CA ASN A 297 1.07 24.74 -21.82
C ASN A 297 1.84 25.61 -22.82
N VAL A 298 1.45 25.55 -24.09
CA VAL A 298 2.08 26.29 -25.21
C VAL A 298 1.28 27.55 -25.57
N GLY A 299 0.12 27.76 -24.93
CA GLY A 299 -0.72 28.96 -25.06
C GLY A 299 -1.92 28.91 -24.10
N GLU A 300 -2.86 29.84 -24.23
CA GLU A 300 -4.00 29.97 -23.30
C GLU A 300 -4.93 28.73 -23.28
N ASN A 301 -4.97 27.93 -24.35
CA ASN A 301 -5.84 26.74 -24.46
C ASN A 301 -5.17 25.53 -25.14
N GLN A 302 -3.84 25.50 -25.24
CA GLN A 302 -3.13 24.39 -25.89
C GLN A 302 -2.11 23.77 -24.93
N THR A 303 -2.38 22.54 -24.52
CA THR A 303 -1.43 21.70 -23.80
C THR A 303 -0.84 20.68 -24.75
N VAL A 304 0.49 20.68 -24.87
CA VAL A 304 1.24 19.67 -25.61
C VAL A 304 1.69 18.59 -24.64
N ILE A 305 1.41 17.34 -24.98
CA ILE A 305 1.87 16.16 -24.22
C ILE A 305 3.11 15.61 -24.92
N THR A 306 4.22 15.55 -24.19
CA THR A 306 5.46 14.91 -24.65
C THR A 306 5.63 13.59 -23.90
N LEU A 307 5.92 12.50 -24.62
CA LEU A 307 6.18 11.22 -24.00
C LEU A 307 7.67 11.05 -23.67
N SER A 308 7.95 10.37 -22.58
CA SER A 308 9.30 10.11 -22.07
C SER A 308 9.42 8.65 -21.62
N THR A 309 8.99 7.74 -22.49
CA THR A 309 8.93 6.28 -22.22
C THR A 309 10.32 5.64 -22.06
N ASP A 310 11.34 6.24 -22.67
CA ASP A 310 12.72 5.74 -22.65
C ASP A 310 13.57 6.37 -21.54
N ALA A 311 13.02 7.36 -20.81
CA ALA A 311 13.72 8.01 -19.72
C ALA A 311 13.93 7.03 -18.54
N GLU A 312 15.07 7.16 -17.88
CA GLU A 312 15.35 6.45 -16.65
C GLU A 312 14.42 6.93 -15.54
N ILE A 313 13.76 5.98 -14.85
CA ILE A 313 12.90 6.30 -13.72
C ILE A 313 13.76 6.44 -12.47
N ASN A 314 13.60 7.57 -11.78
CA ASN A 314 14.20 7.76 -10.48
C ASN A 314 13.65 6.76 -9.44
N PRO A 315 14.49 5.94 -8.76
CA PRO A 315 14.04 4.96 -7.77
C PRO A 315 13.23 5.57 -6.62
N TYR A 316 13.51 6.81 -6.22
CA TYR A 316 12.70 7.51 -5.22
C TYR A 316 11.26 7.68 -5.70
N LEU A 317 11.04 8.09 -6.95
CA LEU A 317 9.70 8.27 -7.51
C LEU A 317 8.99 6.92 -7.71
N ALA A 318 9.72 5.90 -8.18
CA ALA A 318 9.22 4.52 -8.25
C ALA A 318 8.73 4.01 -6.88
N SER A 319 9.42 4.38 -5.79
CA SER A 319 9.02 3.95 -4.44
C SER A 319 7.66 4.52 -4.00
N LEU A 320 7.24 5.67 -4.54
CA LEU A 320 5.96 6.30 -4.23
C LEU A 320 4.77 5.54 -4.83
N THR A 321 4.98 4.78 -5.90
CA THR A 321 3.93 4.00 -6.58
C THR A 321 3.87 2.54 -6.12
N ALA A 322 4.93 2.03 -5.48
CA ALA A 322 5.01 0.63 -5.06
C ALA A 322 3.81 0.19 -4.22
N TRP A 323 3.48 0.91 -3.14
CA TRP A 323 2.35 0.54 -2.28
C TRP A 323 0.98 0.64 -3.00
N PRO A 324 0.63 1.76 -3.68
CA PRO A 324 -0.61 1.83 -4.45
C PRO A 324 -0.76 0.72 -5.50
N LEU A 325 0.33 0.40 -6.21
CA LEU A 325 0.34 -0.68 -7.20
C LEU A 325 0.16 -2.05 -6.54
N SER A 326 0.81 -2.31 -5.40
CA SER A 326 0.60 -3.54 -4.62
C SER A 326 -0.84 -3.73 -4.17
N ILE A 327 -1.51 -2.64 -3.78
CA ILE A 327 -2.94 -2.70 -3.48
C ILE A 327 -3.74 -3.05 -4.74
N ALA A 328 -3.56 -2.27 -5.80
CA ALA A 328 -4.36 -2.39 -7.01
C ALA A 328 -4.20 -3.76 -7.70
N SER A 329 -2.99 -4.35 -7.68
CA SER A 329 -2.73 -5.67 -8.25
C SER A 329 -3.44 -6.81 -7.49
N CYS A 330 -3.78 -6.61 -6.22
CA CYS A 330 -4.42 -7.64 -5.39
C CYS A 330 -5.96 -7.53 -5.34
N ILE A 331 -6.59 -6.54 -5.97
CA ILE A 331 -8.05 -6.36 -5.88
C ILE A 331 -8.74 -7.42 -6.74
N GLY A 332 -9.28 -8.46 -6.09
CA GLY A 332 -9.89 -9.61 -6.77
C GLY A 332 -11.06 -9.28 -7.71
N SER A 333 -11.78 -8.17 -7.47
CA SER A 333 -12.95 -7.78 -8.27
C SER A 333 -12.63 -7.03 -9.57
N LEU A 334 -11.35 -6.75 -9.86
CA LEU A 334 -10.94 -6.14 -11.13
C LEU A 334 -10.91 -7.17 -12.26
N ASP A 335 -11.01 -6.69 -13.50
CA ASP A 335 -10.80 -7.55 -14.67
C ASP A 335 -9.33 -8.00 -14.78
N VAL A 336 -9.11 -9.01 -15.63
CA VAL A 336 -7.79 -9.61 -15.82
C VAL A 336 -6.80 -8.59 -16.39
N GLU A 337 -7.24 -7.69 -17.28
CA GLU A 337 -6.38 -6.70 -17.94
C GLU A 337 -5.82 -5.67 -16.94
N HIS A 338 -6.66 -5.11 -16.06
CA HIS A 338 -6.20 -4.20 -15.01
C HIS A 338 -5.22 -4.90 -14.07
N LYS A 339 -5.55 -6.12 -13.60
CA LYS A 339 -4.66 -6.88 -12.70
C LYS A 339 -3.31 -7.14 -13.35
N GLN A 340 -3.29 -7.59 -14.60
CA GLN A 340 -2.06 -7.85 -15.34
C GLN A 340 -1.24 -6.58 -15.54
N TRP A 341 -1.88 -5.46 -15.87
CA TRP A 341 -1.17 -4.19 -16.02
C TRP A 341 -0.56 -3.72 -14.69
N PHE A 342 -1.33 -3.72 -13.60
CA PHE A 342 -0.80 -3.36 -12.27
C PHE A 342 0.32 -4.29 -11.82
N GLY A 343 0.17 -5.59 -12.03
CA GLY A 343 1.20 -6.59 -11.73
C GLY A 343 2.47 -6.37 -12.54
N ALA A 344 2.35 -6.08 -13.84
CA ALA A 344 3.49 -5.77 -14.70
C ALA A 344 4.19 -4.46 -14.28
N GLN A 345 3.43 -3.42 -13.93
CA GLN A 345 3.99 -2.19 -13.39
C GLN A 345 4.72 -2.44 -12.07
N LEU A 346 4.12 -3.18 -11.15
CA LEU A 346 4.71 -3.48 -9.87
C LEU A 346 5.99 -4.32 -10.01
N ALA A 347 6.00 -5.29 -10.91
CA ALA A 347 7.20 -6.07 -11.25
C ALA A 347 8.31 -5.18 -11.80
N PHE A 348 7.97 -4.24 -12.67
CA PHE A 348 8.91 -3.27 -13.20
C PHE A 348 9.45 -2.31 -12.13
N ILE A 349 8.59 -1.83 -11.23
CA ILE A 349 9.00 -1.07 -10.05
C ILE A 349 9.91 -1.91 -9.13
N GLY A 350 9.61 -3.20 -8.95
CA GLY A 350 10.45 -4.13 -8.20
C GLY A 350 11.88 -4.21 -8.75
N LYS A 351 12.03 -4.26 -10.08
CA LYS A 351 13.33 -4.22 -10.75
C LYS A 351 14.10 -2.94 -10.47
N ILE A 352 13.43 -1.79 -10.57
CA ILE A 352 14.04 -0.46 -10.31
C ILE A 352 14.48 -0.34 -8.86
N LEU A 353 13.64 -0.80 -7.93
CA LEU A 353 13.90 -0.73 -6.49
C LEU A 353 14.85 -1.83 -5.99
N GLY A 354 15.22 -2.80 -6.84
CA GLY A 354 15.97 -3.98 -6.45
C GLY A 354 15.22 -4.90 -5.47
N SER A 355 13.89 -4.85 -5.44
CA SER A 355 13.05 -5.72 -4.61
C SER A 355 12.70 -6.99 -5.38
N GLY A 356 13.22 -8.13 -4.90
CA GLY A 356 12.99 -9.42 -5.53
C GLY A 356 11.57 -9.91 -5.37
N ILE A 357 10.96 -9.69 -4.20
CA ILE A 357 9.55 -10.03 -3.99
C ILE A 357 8.67 -9.28 -5.00
N LEU A 358 8.82 -7.96 -5.13
CA LEU A 358 7.99 -7.16 -6.02
C LEU A 358 8.22 -7.50 -7.50
N GLU A 359 9.46 -7.79 -7.90
CA GLU A 359 9.82 -8.14 -9.28
C GLU A 359 9.06 -9.36 -9.82
N HIS A 360 8.66 -10.30 -8.95
CA HIS A 360 7.99 -11.55 -9.34
C HIS A 360 6.50 -11.55 -9.06
N VAL A 361 5.95 -10.44 -8.59
CA VAL A 361 4.50 -10.31 -8.39
C VAL A 361 3.73 -10.47 -9.71
N GLY A 362 4.34 -10.11 -10.86
CA GLY A 362 3.70 -10.24 -12.16
C GLY A 362 3.60 -11.67 -12.72
N THR A 363 4.19 -12.68 -12.06
CA THR A 363 4.25 -14.06 -12.57
C THR A 363 3.33 -15.05 -11.87
N ASP A 364 2.73 -14.69 -10.72
CA ASP A 364 1.81 -15.55 -9.97
C ASP A 364 0.70 -14.71 -9.30
N GLU A 365 -0.44 -15.35 -8.99
CA GLU A 365 -1.53 -14.76 -8.22
C GLU A 365 -1.02 -14.35 -6.82
N LEU A 366 -0.80 -13.05 -6.62
CA LEU A 366 -0.77 -12.46 -5.28
C LEU A 366 -1.99 -12.94 -4.50
N LEU A 367 -1.82 -13.10 -3.17
CA LEU A 367 -2.93 -13.27 -2.23
C LEU A 367 -4.09 -12.35 -2.62
N GLU A 368 -5.21 -12.92 -3.08
CA GLU A 368 -6.41 -12.13 -3.41
C GLU A 368 -6.84 -11.36 -2.15
N LEU A 369 -6.74 -10.03 -2.19
CA LEU A 369 -7.08 -9.15 -1.07
C LEU A 369 -8.59 -8.81 -0.99
#